data_AF-A0A2D7C532-F1
#
_entry.id   AF-A0A2D7C532-F1
#
_cell.length_a   1.000
_cell.length_b   1.000
_cell.length_c   1.000
_cell.angle_alpha   90.00
_cell.angle_beta   90.00
_cell.angle_gamma   90.00
#
_symmetry.space_group_name_H-M   'P 1'
#
loop_
_entity.id
_entity.type
_entity.pdbx_description
1 polymer ?
#
loop_
_entity_poly.entity_id
_entity_poly.type
_entity_poly.pdbx_seq_one_letter_code
_entity_poly.pdbx_strand_id
1 'polypeptide(L)'
;MGILYMDSIILIGYIASFFCSITFVPQAIKTLKSRQTDDIALNMLLFSFIGNSCWLIHAISLGITPLALSASMILTFNTPILIMKLSHMYKKRFTQIELQVKA
;
A
#
# COMPACT_ATOMS: atom_id res chain seq x y z
N MET A 1 -7.01 -17.56 -34.00
CA MET A 1 -7.70 -16.61 -33.10
C MET A 1 -7.34 -16.78 -31.62
N GLY A 2 -7.10 -18.01 -31.11
CA GLY A 2 -6.83 -18.24 -29.68
C GLY A 2 -5.46 -17.79 -29.13
N ILE A 3 -4.37 -17.89 -29.92
CA ILE A 3 -3.01 -17.52 -29.45
C ILE A 3 -2.90 -16.00 -29.25
N LEU A 4 -3.29 -15.20 -30.25
CA LEU A 4 -3.28 -13.74 -30.18
C LEU A 4 -4.13 -13.17 -29.04
N TYR A 5 -5.23 -13.85 -28.70
CA TYR A 5 -6.10 -13.46 -27.58
C TYR A 5 -5.41 -13.71 -26.22
N MET A 6 -4.72 -14.85 -26.09
CA MET A 6 -3.96 -15.19 -24.88
C MET A 6 -2.83 -14.17 -24.63
N ASP A 7 -2.08 -13.80 -25.67
CA ASP A 7 -1.01 -12.80 -25.58
C ASP A 7 -1.53 -11.42 -25.16
N SER A 8 -2.71 -11.05 -25.67
CA SER A 8 -3.36 -9.77 -25.33
C SER A 8 -3.78 -9.72 -23.86
N ILE A 9 -4.32 -10.81 -23.31
CA ILE A 9 -4.69 -10.91 -21.88
C ILE A 9 -3.45 -10.76 -21.00
N ILE A 10 -2.35 -11.45 -21.34
CA ILE A 10 -1.10 -11.38 -20.58
C ILE A 10 -0.59 -9.94 -20.57
N LEU A 11 -0.52 -9.28 -21.73
CA LEU A 11 -0.07 -7.89 -21.85
C LEU A 11 -0.91 -6.93 -20.99
N ILE A 12 -2.24 -7.05 -21.04
CA ILE A 12 -3.14 -6.24 -20.21
C ILE A 12 -2.88 -6.46 -18.73
N GLY A 13 -2.65 -7.71 -18.30
CA GLY A 13 -2.32 -8.04 -16.91
C GLY A 13 -1.03 -7.36 -16.43
N TYR A 14 0.01 -7.33 -17.26
CA TYR A 14 1.25 -6.62 -16.96
C TYR A 14 1.06 -5.09 -16.92
N ILE A 15 0.32 -4.52 -17.87
CA ILE A 15 0.01 -3.09 -17.90
C ILE A 15 -0.79 -2.67 -16.66
N ALA A 16 -1.85 -3.42 -16.32
CA ALA A 16 -2.65 -3.18 -15.13
C ALA A 16 -1.79 -3.23 -13.86
N SER A 17 -0.92 -4.25 -13.75
CA SER A 17 -0.02 -4.41 -12.61
C SER A 17 1.00 -3.28 -12.50
N PHE A 18 1.49 -2.76 -13.63
CA PHE A 18 2.37 -1.60 -13.66
C PHE A 18 1.68 -0.35 -13.09
N PHE A 19 0.49 -0.02 -13.61
CA PHE A 19 -0.26 1.16 -13.15
C PHE A 19 -0.73 1.05 -11.70
N CYS A 20 -1.18 -0.14 -11.25
CA CYS A 20 -1.51 -0.37 -9.85
C CYS A 20 -0.31 -0.14 -8.93
N SER A 21 0.87 -0.62 -9.32
CA SER A 21 2.10 -0.47 -8.52
C SER A 21 2.56 0.98 -8.44
N ILE A 22 2.58 1.70 -9.56
CA ILE A 22 3.08 3.08 -9.60
C ILE A 22 2.14 4.06 -8.87
N THR A 23 0.85 3.73 -8.72
CA THR A 23 -0.11 4.59 -8.01
C THR A 23 0.35 4.93 -6.59
N PHE A 24 1.02 4.00 -5.90
CA PHE A 24 1.50 4.22 -4.54
C PHE A 24 2.87 4.91 -4.46
N VAL A 25 3.62 4.99 -5.57
CA VAL A 25 4.98 5.55 -5.59
C VAL A 25 4.99 7.06 -5.27
N PRO A 26 4.18 7.93 -5.92
CA PRO A 26 4.16 9.35 -5.59
C PRO A 26 3.76 9.61 -4.13
N GLN A 27 2.77 8.88 -3.62
CA GLN A 27 2.32 8.99 -2.24
C GLN A 27 3.42 8.57 -1.26
N ALA A 28 4.14 7.48 -1.55
CA ALA A 28 5.25 7.02 -0.74
C ALA A 28 6.41 8.02 -0.73
N ILE A 29 6.83 8.51 -1.90
CA ILE A 29 7.90 9.52 -2.01
C ILE A 29 7.53 10.77 -1.22
N LYS A 30 6.33 11.33 -1.43
CA LYS A 30 5.87 12.54 -0.74
C LYS A 30 5.87 12.32 0.77
N THR A 31 5.31 11.21 1.24
CA THR A 31 5.13 10.93 2.66
C THR A 31 6.47 10.65 3.36
N LEU A 32 7.32 9.81 2.76
CA LEU A 32 8.62 9.45 3.33
C LEU A 32 9.60 10.63 3.34
N LYS A 33 9.52 11.53 2.35
CA LYS A 33 10.33 12.76 2.29
C LYS A 33 9.84 13.83 3.27
N SER A 34 8.54 14.10 3.30
CA SER A 34 7.97 15.15 4.17
C SER A 34 7.87 14.71 5.63
N ARG A 35 7.83 13.39 5.89
CA ARG A 35 7.55 12.82 7.21
C ARG A 35 6.21 13.30 7.81
N GLN A 36 5.28 13.77 6.98
CA GLN A 36 3.95 14.21 7.41
C GLN A 36 2.91 13.15 7.05
N THR A 37 2.10 12.77 8.02
CA THR A 37 1.05 11.74 7.84
C THR A 37 -0.33 12.20 8.28
N ASP A 38 -0.49 13.46 8.71
CA ASP A 38 -1.73 13.93 9.33
C ASP A 38 -2.91 13.84 8.38
N ASP A 39 -2.71 14.20 7.11
CA ASP A 39 -3.75 14.17 6.06
C ASP A 39 -4.05 12.77 5.51
N ILE A 40 -3.31 11.75 5.95
CA ILE A 40 -3.49 10.38 5.45
C ILE A 40 -4.47 9.64 6.37
N ALA A 41 -5.58 9.18 5.80
CA ALA A 41 -6.54 8.36 6.52
C ALA A 41 -5.92 7.02 6.94
N LEU A 42 -5.91 6.72 8.25
CA LEU A 42 -5.39 5.45 8.76
C LEU A 42 -6.12 4.25 8.14
N ASN A 43 -7.44 4.35 7.99
CA ASN A 43 -8.28 3.29 7.42
C ASN A 43 -7.86 2.95 5.98
N MET A 44 -7.48 3.94 5.17
CA MET A 44 -6.98 3.71 3.81
C MET A 44 -5.72 2.83 3.82
N LEU A 45 -4.76 3.15 4.71
CA LEU A 45 -3.51 2.40 4.82
C LEU A 45 -3.78 0.96 5.31
N LEU A 46 -4.67 0.79 6.29
CA LEU A 46 -5.05 -0.52 6.84
C LEU A 46 -5.77 -1.39 5.81
N PHE A 47 -6.81 -0.87 5.14
CA PHE A 47 -7.54 -1.63 4.12
C PHE A 47 -6.65 -1.95 2.92
N SER A 48 -5.79 -1.02 2.50
CA SER A 48 -4.80 -1.29 1.46
C SER A 48 -3.81 -2.37 1.89
N PHE A 49 -3.31 -2.34 3.12
CA PHE A 49 -2.38 -3.35 3.62
C PHE A 49 -3.04 -4.73 3.65
N ILE A 50 -4.19 -4.87 4.32
CA ILE A 50 -4.91 -6.13 4.44
C ILE A 50 -5.33 -6.66 3.07
N GLY A 51 -5.93 -5.82 2.23
CA GLY A 51 -6.39 -6.19 0.91
C GLY A 51 -5.25 -6.67 0.00
N ASN A 52 -4.12 -5.96 -0.02
CA ASN A 52 -2.96 -6.39 -0.81
C ASN A 52 -2.27 -7.64 -0.24
N SER A 53 -2.29 -7.86 1.08
CA SER A 53 -1.84 -9.13 1.66
C SER A 53 -2.70 -10.30 1.19
N CYS A 54 -4.03 -10.15 1.19
CA CYS A 54 -4.94 -11.16 0.67
C CYS A 54 -4.71 -11.42 -0.83
N TRP A 55 -4.57 -10.35 -1.64
CA TRP A 55 -4.29 -10.47 -3.07
C TRP A 55 -2.96 -11.15 -3.36
N LEU A 56 -1.90 -10.86 -2.58
CA LEU A 56 -0.60 -11.48 -2.75
C LEU A 56 -0.68 -13.00 -2.51
N ILE A 57 -1.33 -13.42 -1.42
CA ILE A 57 -1.52 -14.84 -1.11
C ILE A 57 -2.31 -15.53 -2.22
N HIS A 58 -3.39 -14.90 -2.68
CA HIS A 58 -4.24 -15.44 -3.73
C HIS A 58 -3.51 -15.56 -5.08
N ALA A 59 -2.77 -14.52 -5.48
CA ALA A 59 -2.02 -14.49 -6.74
C ALA A 59 -0.91 -15.55 -6.76
N ILE A 60 -0.19 -15.74 -5.66
CA ILE A 60 0.81 -16.81 -5.52
C ILE A 60 0.14 -18.17 -5.65
N SER A 61 -1.00 -18.37 -4.99
CA SER A 61 -1.76 -19.62 -5.01
C SER A 61 -2.26 -19.98 -6.43
N LEU A 62 -2.53 -18.99 -7.27
CA LEU A 62 -2.95 -19.17 -8.67
C LEU A 62 -1.80 -19.08 -9.69
N GLY A 63 -0.56 -18.82 -9.26
CA GLY A 63 0.58 -18.62 -10.17
C GLY A 63 0.47 -17.36 -11.06
N ILE A 64 -0.30 -16.35 -10.65
CA ILE A 64 -0.52 -15.11 -11.41
C ILE A 64 0.58 -14.10 -11.07
N THR A 65 1.73 -14.24 -11.72
CA THR A 65 2.93 -13.42 -11.50
C THR A 65 2.70 -11.90 -11.52
N PRO A 66 2.03 -11.29 -12.53
CA PRO A 66 1.92 -9.83 -12.59
C PRO A 66 1.13 -9.26 -11.40
N LEU A 67 0.06 -9.96 -10.97
CA LEU A 67 -0.75 -9.57 -9.83
C LEU A 67 0.01 -9.69 -8.50
N ALA A 68 0.78 -10.78 -8.33
CA ALA A 68 1.63 -10.97 -7.16
C ALA A 68 2.71 -9.87 -7.06
N LEU A 69 3.33 -9.52 -8.20
CA LEU A 69 4.31 -8.44 -8.26
C LEU A 69 3.68 -7.11 -7.83
N SER A 70 2.49 -6.78 -8.33
CA SER A 70 1.83 -5.53 -7.97
C SER A 70 1.47 -5.46 -6.49
N ALA A 71 0.84 -6.49 -5.94
CA ALA A 71 0.46 -6.54 -4.52
C ALA A 71 1.68 -6.42 -3.60
N SER A 72 2.80 -7.08 -3.93
CA SER A 72 4.04 -7.01 -3.15
C SER A 72 4.68 -5.61 -3.18
N MET A 73 4.68 -4.93 -4.34
CA MET A 73 5.18 -3.56 -4.44
C MET A 73 4.33 -2.59 -3.63
N ILE A 74 3.00 -2.71 -3.70
CA ILE A 74 2.09 -1.86 -2.92
C ILE A 74 2.33 -2.06 -1.43
N LEU A 75 2.44 -3.30 -0.96
CA LEU A 75 2.79 -3.59 0.44
C LEU A 75 4.11 -2.97 0.85
N THR A 76 5.13 -3.06 -0.01
CA THR A 76 6.48 -2.50 0.25
C THR A 76 6.43 -0.99 0.48
N PHE A 77 5.64 -0.26 -0.32
CA PHE A 77 5.49 1.19 -0.15
C PHE A 77 4.53 1.58 0.99
N ASN A 78 3.45 0.83 1.17
CA ASN A 78 2.42 1.14 2.16
C ASN A 78 2.88 0.86 3.60
N THR A 79 3.65 -0.21 3.82
CA THR A 79 4.13 -0.62 5.16
C THR A 79 4.88 0.48 5.92
N PRO A 80 5.93 1.13 5.39
CA PRO A 80 6.65 2.18 6.13
C PRO A 80 5.77 3.41 6.39
N ILE A 81 4.84 3.74 5.49
CA ILE A 81 3.88 4.83 5.68
C ILE A 81 2.92 4.50 6.83
N LEU A 82 2.40 3.27 6.87
CA LEU A 82 1.52 2.79 7.94
C LEU A 82 2.22 2.83 9.29
N ILE A 83 3.46 2.34 9.38
CA ILE A 83 4.27 2.39 10.60
C ILE A 83 4.45 3.85 11.06
N MET A 84 4.79 4.75 10.14
CA MET A 84 4.96 6.17 10.46
C MET A 84 3.67 6.81 10.96
N LYS A 85 2.53 6.54 10.30
CA LYS A 85 1.21 7.03 10.73
C LYS A 85 0.86 6.55 12.14
N LEU A 86 1.06 5.27 12.42
CA LEU A 86 0.78 4.68 13.74
C LEU A 86 1.68 5.29 14.82
N SER A 87 2.97 5.48 14.55
CA SER A 87 3.92 6.12 15.46
C SER A 87 3.54 7.58 15.77
N HIS A 88 3.20 8.37 14.75
CA HIS A 88 2.73 9.75 14.94
C HIS A 88 1.44 9.83 15.76
N MET A 89 0.48 8.92 15.49
CA MET A 89 -0.77 8.87 16.25
C MET A 89 -0.54 8.49 17.72
N TYR A 90 0.34 7.52 17.98
CA TYR A 90 0.72 7.13 19.34
C TYR A 90 1.35 8.31 20.10
N LYS A 91 2.36 8.96 19.50
CA LYS A 91 3.03 10.12 20.11
C LYS A 91 2.05 11.27 20.39
N LYS A 92 1.18 11.59 19.42
CA LYS A 92 0.16 12.65 19.58
C LYS A 92 -0.79 12.34 20.73
N ARG A 93 -1.28 11.10 20.86
CA ARG A 93 -2.15 10.69 21.97
C ARG A 93 -1.43 10.75 23.31
N PHE A 94 -0.19 10.28 23.38
CA PHE A 94 0.62 10.32 24.61
C PHE A 94 0.82 11.76 25.11
N THR A 95 1.24 12.68 24.23
CA THR A 95 1.43 14.09 24.59
C THR A 95 0.13 14.74 25.06
N GLN A 96 -1.01 14.41 24.47
CA GLN A 96 -2.31 14.93 24.92
C GLN A 96 -2.66 14.45 26.34
N ILE A 97 -2.41 13.17 26.65
CA ILE A 97 -2.63 12.61 27.98
C ILE A 97 -1.72 13.28 29.02
N GLU A 98 -0.44 13.46 28.70
CA GLU A 98 0.53 14.10 29.60
C GLU A 98 0.14 15.55 29.95
N LEU A 99 -0.35 16.31 28.97
CA LEU A 99 -0.84 17.66 29.18
C LEU A 99 -2.12 17.70 30.04
N GLN A 100 -3.00 16.72 29.89
CA GLN A 100 -4.21 16.58 30.72
C GLN A 100 -3.91 16.20 32.18
N VAL A 101 -2.82 15.47 32.43
CA VAL A 101 -2.41 15.07 33.80
C VAL A 101 -1.66 16.20 34.52
N LYS A 102 -0.97 17.08 33.79
CA LYS A 102 -0.19 18.20 34.36
C LYS A 102 -0.99 19.51 34.54
N ALA A 103 -2.16 19.62 33.91
CA ALA A 103 -3.07 20.75 34.05
C ALA A 103 -3.98 20.58 35.27
#